data_AF-A0A3B9J353-F1
#
_entry.id   AF-A0A3B9J353-F1
#
_cell.length_a   1.000
_cell.length_b   1.000
_cell.length_c   1.000
_cell.angle_alpha   90.00
_cell.angle_beta   90.00
_cell.angle_gamma   90.00
#
_symmetry.space_group_name_H-M   'P 1'
#
loop_
_entity.id
_entity.type
_entity.pdbx_description
1 polymer ?
#
loop_
_entity_poly.entity_id
_entity_poly.type
_entity_poly.pdbx_seq_one_letter_code
_entity_poly.pdbx_strand_id
1 'polypeptide(L)' 'MLRVRWLGRVEYREAHDLQRQLFNASQDDHLLLLEHQHVFTGGPNADMSNLLTNPATLGATY' A
#
# COMPACT_ATOMS: atom_id res chain seq x y z
N MET A 1 8.30 19.35 9.79
CA MET A 1 9.35 18.54 10.45
C MET A 1 9.28 17.13 9.91
N LEU A 2 10.41 16.41 9.78
CA LEU A 2 10.36 15.00 9.36
C LEU A 2 10.02 14.09 10.54
N ARG A 3 8.95 13.29 10.41
CA ARG A 3 8.54 12.28 11.38
C ARG A 3 8.81 10.88 10.82
N VAL A 4 9.56 10.08 11.56
CA VAL A 4 9.89 8.71 11.16
C VAL A 4 9.16 7.73 12.08
N ARG A 5 8.50 6.71 11.50
CA ARG A 5 7.75 5.70 12.27
C ARG A 5 8.00 4.30 11.72
N TRP A 6 8.27 3.35 12.61
CA TRP A 6 8.19 1.91 12.32
C TRP A 6 6.80 1.40 12.70
N LEU A 7 6.06 0.85 11.74
CA LEU A 7 4.70 0.34 11.95
C LEU A 7 4.65 -1.18 12.13
N GLY A 8 5.78 -1.86 11.93
CA GLY A 8 5.82 -3.32 11.91
C GLY A 8 5.11 -3.90 10.69
N ARG A 9 4.42 -5.02 10.87
CA ARG A 9 3.71 -5.71 9.80
C ARG A 9 2.25 -5.27 9.74
N VAL A 10 1.83 -4.72 8.60
CA VAL A 10 0.51 -4.11 8.43
C VAL A 10 -0.14 -4.54 7.12
N GLU A 11 -1.48 -4.62 7.08
CA GLU A 11 -2.22 -4.86 5.85
C GLU A 11 -1.99 -3.71 4.86
N TYR A 12 -1.89 -4.03 3.57
CA TYR A 12 -1.59 -3.04 2.54
C TYR A 12 -2.62 -1.91 2.51
N ARG A 13 -3.92 -2.26 2.61
CA ARG A 13 -5.01 -1.27 2.54
C ARG A 13 -5.01 -0.32 3.73
N GLU A 14 -4.79 -0.83 4.94
CA GLU A 14 -4.72 0.00 6.15
C GLU A 14 -3.55 0.98 6.09
N ALA A 15 -2.38 0.53 5.63
CA ALA A 15 -1.23 1.39 5.46
C ALA A 15 -1.46 2.46 4.38
N HIS A 16 -2.11 2.11 3.27
CA HIS A 16 -2.45 3.05 2.22
C HIS A 16 -3.47 4.10 2.70
N ASP A 17 -4.47 3.71 3.49
CA ASP A 17 -5.42 4.65 4.10
C ASP A 17 -4.72 5.62 5.06
N LEU A 18 -3.79 5.13 5.89
CA LEU A 18 -2.95 5.97 6.75
C LEU A 18 -2.12 6.95 5.92
N GLN A 19 -1.47 6.48 4.85
CA GLN A 19 -0.68 7.33 3.96
C GLN A 19 -1.53 8.47 3.38
N ARG A 20 -2.74 8.17 2.90
CA ARG A 20 -3.67 9.18 2.38
C ARG A 20 -4.12 10.17 3.45
N GLN A 21 -4.40 9.70 4.66
CA GLN A 21 -4.78 10.59 5.75
C GLN A 21 -3.64 11.54 6.14
N LEU A 22 -2.41 11.00 6.28
CA LEU A 22 -1.24 11.82 6.58
C LEU A 22 -0.96 12.83 5.48
N PHE A 23 -1.02 12.43 4.21
CA PHE A 23 -0.83 13.32 3.07
C PHE A 23 -1.83 14.48 3.07
N ASN A 24 -3.10 14.23 3.41
CA ASN A 24 -4.14 15.25 3.38
C ASN A 24 -4.20 16.13 4.64
N ALA A 25 -3.83 15.60 5.80
CA ALA A 25 -4.10 16.24 7.09
C ALA A 25 -2.84 16.72 7.84
N SER A 26 -1.65 16.23 7.49
CA SER A 26 -0.40 16.59 8.15
C SER A 26 0.29 17.78 7.46
N GLN A 27 0.89 18.66 8.25
CA GLN A 27 1.84 19.68 7.77
C GLN A 27 3.31 19.21 7.87
N ASP A 28 3.54 18.07 8.51
CA ASP A 28 4.84 17.41 8.63
C ASP A 28 5.05 16.39 7.50
N ASP A 29 6.31 16.19 7.11
CA ASP A 29 6.75 15.08 6.28
C ASP A 29 6.78 13.79 7.10
N HIS A 30 6.39 12.66 6.50
CA HIS A 30 6.41 11.36 7.15
C HIS A 30 7.21 10.33 6.36
N LEU A 31 8.11 9.63 7.05
CA LEU A 31 8.75 8.41 6.57
C LEU A 31 8.19 7.23 7.36
N LEU A 32 7.38 6.42 6.69
CA LEU A 32 6.81 5.19 7.25
C LEU A 32 7.65 4.00 6.82
N LEU A 33 8.09 3.22 7.80
CA LEU A 33 8.85 1.99 7.61
C LEU A 33 7.97 0.83 8.11
N LEU A 34 7.76 -0.18 7.28
CA LEU A 34 6.82 -1.26 7.55
C LEU A 34 7.09 -2.48 6.66
N GLU A 35 6.43 -3.57 7.00
CA GLU A 35 6.32 -4.78 6.18
C GLU A 35 4.85 -5.04 5.87
N HIS A 36 4.56 -5.65 4.72
CA HIS A 36 3.20 -6.06 4.38
C HIS A 36 2.98 -7.56 4.55
N GLN A 37 1.73 -7.97 4.71
CA GLN A 37 1.32 -9.32 4.35
C GLN A 37 1.56 -9.55 2.84
N HIS A 38 1.50 -10.80 2.40
CA HIS A 38 1.67 -11.12 0.98
C HIS A 38 0.62 -10.38 0.13
N VAL A 39 1.10 -9.52 -0.77
CA VAL A 39 0.24 -8.66 -1.58
C VAL A 39 0.89 -8.46 -2.95
N PHE A 40 0.07 -8.47 -4.00
CA PHE A 40 0.44 -7.97 -5.32
C PHE A 40 -0.15 -6.59 -5.50
N THR A 41 0.63 -5.66 -6.05
CA THR A 41 0.19 -4.29 -6.35
C THR A 41 0.44 -4.02 -7.83
N GLY A 42 -0.46 -3.30 -8.50
CA GLY A 42 -0.19 -2.75 -9.83
C GLY A 42 -0.38 -1.25 -9.83
N GLY A 43 0.56 -0.56 -10.48
CA GLY A 43 0.46 0.87 -10.71
C GLY A 43 -0.36 1.20 -11.96
N PRO A 44 -0.40 2.48 -12.36
CA PRO A 44 -1.18 2.93 -13.52
C PRO A 44 -0.89 2.19 -14.84
N ASN A 45 0.32 1.64 -14.99
CA ASN A 45 0.76 0.89 -16.17
C ASN A 45 0.93 -0.60 -15.90
N ALA A 46 0.23 -1.16 -14.90
CA ALA A 46 0.31 -2.58 -14.64
C ALA A 46 -0.24 -3.37 -15.83
N ASP A 47 0.55 -4.34 -16.30
CA ASP A 47 0.12 -5.29 -17.30
C ASP A 47 -0.38 -6.56 -16.62
N MET A 48 -1.65 -6.89 -16.85
CA MET A 48 -2.31 -8.07 -16.31
C MET A 48 -1.73 -9.38 -16.84
N SER A 49 -0.99 -9.34 -17.95
CA SER A 49 -0.25 -10.50 -18.47
C SER A 49 0.88 -10.97 -17.53
N ASN A 50 1.34 -10.11 -16.60
CA ASN A 50 2.31 -10.49 -15.58
C ASN A 50 1.73 -11.41 -14.49
N LEU A 51 0.40 -11.56 -14.45
CA LEU A 51 -0.27 -12.42 -13.49
C LEU A 51 -0.56 -13.78 -14.12
N LEU A 52 -0.13 -14.84 -13.44
CA LEU A 52 -0.34 -16.22 -13.91
C LEU A 52 -1.80 -16.67 -13.84
N THR A 53 -2.66 -15.93 -13.13
CA THR A 53 -4.09 -16.19 -13.01
C THR A 53 -4.87 -14.88 -12.95
N ASN A 54 -6.16 -14.93 -13.28
CA ASN A 54 -7.06 -13.79 -13.17
C ASN A 54 -7.34 -13.48 -11.68
N PRO A 55 -6.94 -12.30 -11.15
CA PRO A 55 -7.12 -11.96 -9.74
C PRO A 55 -8.55 -12.01 -9.23
N ALA A 56 -9.54 -11.71 -10.09
CA ALA A 56 -10.95 -11.75 -9.73
C ALA A 56 -11.39 -13.16 -9.28
N THR A 57 -10.74 -14.21 -9.78
CA THR A 57 -11.04 -15.61 -9.37
C THR A 57 -10.58 -15.92 -7.95
N LEU A 58 -9.65 -15.12 -7.42
CA LEU A 58 -9.14 -15.23 -6.05
C LEU A 58 -9.83 -14.24 -5.10
N GLY A 59 -10.86 -13.52 -5.57
CA GLY A 59 -11.52 -12.47 -4.80
C GLY A 59 -10.68 -11.20 -4.63
N ALA A 60 -9.58 -11.06 -5.37
CA ALA A 60 -8.78 -9.85 -5.36
C ALA A 60 -9.41 -8.78 -6.26
N THR A 61 -9.52 -7.56 -5.73
CA THR A 61 -9.91 -6.38 -6.49
C THR A 61 -8.66 -5.66 -6.96
N TYR A 62 -8.60 -5.34 -8.25
CA TYR A 62 -7.66 -4.38 -8.81
C TYR A 62 -8.31 -2.99 -8.82
#